data_AF-A0AAE3KWY8-F1
#
_entry.id   AF-A0AAE3KWY8-F1
#
_cell.length_a   1.000
_cell.length_b   1.000
_cell.length_c   1.000
_cell.angle_alpha   90.00
_cell.angle_beta   90.00
_cell.angle_gamma   90.00
#
_symmetry.space_group_name_H-M   'P 1'
#
loop_
_entity.id
_entity.type
_entity.pdbx_description
1 polymer ?
#
loop_
_entity_poly.entity_id
_entity_poly.type
_entity_poly.pdbx_seq_one_letter_code
_entity_poly.pdbx_strand_id
1 'polypeptide(L)'
;MKKEVTRKVERIDTQVDEMRVRRKDSNALKVIENVFDDATLKTLYTISNKGIIKALGGSISTGKEANVFLAEGEDRNLAVKIYRISSSTFNSMEEYILGDPRFRNVRHSKRDIIFAWTKKEHRNLERAIEAGVKVPVPIISERNVLVMEFMGEGERSYPQLKEAGVNKENARAFFDTISKYIELLYTKANLVHGDLSEYNILVDPHTQEPIFIDMGQSVTLEHPKSQEFLRRDIENIIRYFKKYGIDADPEKLYSTIREIKEKGQ
;
A
#
# COMPACT_ATOMS: atom_id res chain seq x y z
N MET A 1 4.38 8.15 -41.04
CA MET A 1 4.83 8.35 -39.64
C MET A 1 3.94 9.29 -38.82
N LYS A 2 3.79 10.59 -39.12
CA LYS A 2 2.95 11.50 -38.28
C LYS A 2 1.45 11.14 -38.23
N LYS A 3 0.84 10.75 -39.36
CA LYS A 3 -0.61 10.37 -39.44
C LYS A 3 -0.98 9.09 -38.68
N GLU A 4 -0.03 8.20 -38.44
CA GLU A 4 -0.24 6.92 -37.77
C GLU A 4 -0.20 7.07 -36.25
N VAL A 5 0.60 8.02 -35.77
CA VAL A 5 0.64 8.43 -34.35
C VAL A 5 -0.65 9.16 -33.98
N THR A 6 -1.17 10.05 -34.84
CA THR A 6 -2.44 10.77 -34.60
C THR A 6 -3.64 9.82 -34.50
N ARG A 7 -3.73 8.80 -35.37
CA ARG A 7 -4.80 7.77 -35.28
C ARG A 7 -4.69 6.87 -34.04
N LYS A 8 -3.48 6.63 -33.54
CA LYS A 8 -3.26 5.90 -32.28
C LYS A 8 -3.66 6.73 -31.06
N VAL A 9 -3.48 8.06 -31.11
CA VAL A 9 -3.90 9.00 -30.07
C VAL A 9 -5.42 9.15 -30.05
N GLU A 10 -6.08 9.26 -31.21
CA GLU A 10 -7.56 9.29 -31.30
C GLU A 10 -8.21 7.99 -30.80
N ARG A 11 -7.59 6.82 -31.05
CA ARG A 11 -8.03 5.54 -30.48
C ARG A 11 -7.87 5.48 -28.97
N ILE A 12 -6.83 6.11 -28.42
CA ILE A 12 -6.63 6.22 -26.98
C ILE A 12 -7.71 7.10 -26.37
N ASP A 13 -8.12 8.21 -27.01
CA ASP A 13 -9.23 9.03 -26.51
C ASP A 13 -10.57 8.28 -26.54
N THR A 14 -10.86 7.53 -27.61
CA THR A 14 -12.12 6.77 -27.71
C THR A 14 -12.16 5.57 -26.74
N GLN A 15 -11.00 4.97 -26.43
CA GLN A 15 -10.90 3.84 -25.50
C GLN A 15 -10.78 4.28 -24.03
N VAL A 16 -10.20 5.46 -23.80
CA VAL A 16 -10.34 6.19 -22.53
C VAL A 16 -11.80 6.59 -22.34
N ASP A 17 -12.55 6.95 -23.39
CA ASP A 17 -14.01 7.11 -23.37
C ASP A 17 -14.78 5.82 -23.06
N GLU A 18 -14.29 4.65 -23.50
CA GLU A 18 -14.89 3.35 -23.14
C GLU A 18 -14.57 2.92 -21.70
N MET A 19 -13.38 3.26 -21.17
CA MET A 19 -13.08 3.19 -19.74
C MET A 19 -13.82 4.26 -18.92
N ARG A 20 -14.14 5.41 -19.52
CA ARG A 20 -14.97 6.47 -18.94
C ARG A 20 -16.41 5.97 -18.85
N VAL A 21 -16.65 5.29 -17.74
CA VAL A 21 -17.91 5.43 -17.00
C VAL A 21 -19.11 4.70 -17.63
N ARG A 22 -19.29 3.45 -17.19
CA ARG A 22 -20.66 3.00 -16.90
C ARG A 22 -21.24 3.90 -15.80
N ARG A 23 -22.07 4.82 -16.28
CA ARG A 23 -22.83 5.89 -15.62
C ARG A 23 -23.28 5.61 -14.18
N LYS A 24 -22.87 6.50 -13.25
CA LYS A 24 -23.82 7.29 -12.43
C LYS A 24 -23.27 8.50 -11.66
N ASP A 25 -21.98 8.86 -11.75
CA ASP A 25 -21.46 10.03 -11.02
C ASP A 25 -20.55 10.95 -11.84
N SER A 26 -21.04 12.17 -12.10
CA SER A 26 -20.29 13.25 -12.79
C SER A 26 -19.05 13.73 -12.02
N ASN A 27 -18.97 13.43 -10.72
CA ASN A 27 -17.82 13.79 -9.88
C ASN A 27 -16.64 12.83 -10.10
N ALA A 28 -16.88 11.55 -10.38
CA ALA A 28 -15.83 10.57 -10.63
C ALA A 28 -15.01 10.90 -11.90
N LEU A 29 -15.69 11.36 -12.95
CA LEU A 29 -15.05 11.83 -14.21
C LEU A 29 -14.07 12.99 -13.97
N LYS A 30 -14.47 13.98 -13.17
CA LYS A 30 -13.61 15.14 -12.83
C LYS A 30 -12.39 14.76 -12.01
N VAL A 31 -12.46 13.70 -11.21
CA VAL A 31 -11.31 13.18 -10.45
C VAL A 31 -10.34 12.48 -11.41
N ILE A 32 -10.83 11.65 -12.32
CA ILE A 32 -9.99 10.96 -13.32
C ILE A 32 -9.23 11.97 -14.19
N GLU A 33 -9.89 13.03 -14.67
CA GLU A 33 -9.30 14.02 -15.57
C GLU A 33 -8.28 14.96 -14.90
N ASN A 34 -8.42 15.24 -13.60
CA ASN A 34 -7.49 16.13 -12.88
C ASN A 34 -6.34 15.39 -12.16
N VAL A 35 -6.42 14.05 -12.05
CA VAL A 35 -5.49 13.26 -11.22
C VAL A 35 -4.47 12.48 -12.06
N PHE A 36 -4.79 12.09 -13.29
CA PHE A 36 -3.92 11.22 -14.09
C PHE A 36 -3.26 11.94 -15.26
N ASP A 37 -1.95 11.70 -15.43
CA ASP A 37 -1.25 12.08 -16.65
C ASP A 37 -1.46 11.03 -17.76
N ASP A 38 -1.18 11.42 -19.01
CA ASP A 38 -1.29 10.54 -20.19
C ASP A 38 -0.52 9.22 -20.04
N ALA A 39 0.60 9.27 -19.32
CA ALA A 39 1.44 8.10 -19.09
C ALA A 39 0.76 7.08 -18.16
N THR A 40 0.08 7.56 -17.12
CA THR A 40 -0.71 6.77 -16.19
C THR A 40 -1.94 6.18 -16.88
N LEU A 41 -2.66 6.96 -17.69
CA LEU A 41 -3.82 6.47 -18.46
C LEU A 41 -3.43 5.33 -19.40
N LYS A 42 -2.31 5.47 -20.14
CA LYS A 42 -1.77 4.39 -20.98
C LYS A 42 -1.42 3.13 -20.19
N THR A 43 -0.99 3.30 -18.94
CA THR A 43 -0.65 2.19 -18.04
C THR A 43 -1.90 1.43 -17.62
N LEU A 44 -2.93 2.15 -17.17
CA LEU A 44 -4.23 1.57 -16.81
C LEU A 44 -4.87 0.85 -18.00
N TYR A 45 -4.81 1.45 -19.19
CA TYR A 45 -5.27 0.81 -20.43
C TYR A 45 -4.53 -0.50 -20.72
N THR A 46 -3.20 -0.50 -20.54
CA THR A 46 -2.39 -1.72 -20.72
C THR A 46 -2.78 -2.82 -19.72
N ILE A 47 -3.06 -2.47 -18.46
CA ILE A 47 -3.49 -3.42 -17.43
C ILE A 47 -4.88 -3.98 -17.76
N SER A 48 -5.80 -3.16 -18.25
CA SER A 48 -7.14 -3.61 -18.64
C SER A 48 -7.13 -4.49 -19.88
N ASN A 49 -6.31 -4.17 -20.88
CA ASN A 49 -6.12 -5.05 -22.05
C ASN A 49 -5.54 -6.43 -21.69
N LYS A 50 -4.85 -6.56 -20.55
CA LYS A 50 -4.40 -7.85 -20.02
C LYS A 50 -5.53 -8.62 -19.31
N GLY A 51 -6.74 -8.07 -19.23
CA GLY A 51 -7.89 -8.66 -18.54
C GLY A 51 -7.89 -8.50 -17.02
N ILE A 52 -6.89 -7.82 -16.44
CA ILE A 52 -6.72 -7.73 -14.97
C ILE A 52 -7.79 -6.81 -14.34
N ILE A 53 -8.12 -5.72 -15.02
CA ILE A 53 -9.15 -4.76 -14.58
C ILE A 53 -10.17 -4.57 -15.70
N LYS A 54 -11.45 -4.77 -15.37
CA LYS A 54 -12.60 -4.51 -16.26
C LYS A 54 -13.03 -3.05 -16.22
N ALA A 55 -13.10 -2.45 -15.03
CA ALA A 55 -13.52 -1.07 -14.84
C ALA A 55 -12.87 -0.45 -13.60
N LEU A 56 -12.62 0.86 -13.64
CA LEU A 56 -12.26 1.64 -12.44
C LEU A 56 -13.54 2.20 -11.80
N GLY A 57 -13.63 2.07 -10.48
CA GLY A 57 -14.72 2.59 -9.65
C GLY A 57 -14.32 3.87 -8.91
N GLY A 58 -14.99 4.11 -7.78
CA GLY A 58 -14.80 5.29 -6.94
C GLY A 58 -13.41 5.36 -6.28
N SER A 59 -13.02 6.57 -5.87
CA SER A 59 -11.84 6.78 -5.04
C SER A 59 -12.08 6.22 -3.64
N ILE A 60 -11.20 5.32 -3.18
CA ILE A 60 -11.18 4.79 -1.82
C ILE A 60 -10.42 5.77 -0.91
N SER A 61 -9.27 6.26 -1.36
CA SER A 61 -8.42 7.16 -0.59
C SER A 61 -7.67 8.12 -1.50
N THR A 62 -7.62 9.39 -1.10
CA THR A 62 -6.81 10.42 -1.77
C THR A 62 -5.70 10.88 -0.85
N GLY A 63 -4.45 10.55 -1.20
CA GLY A 63 -3.27 10.93 -0.45
C GLY A 63 -2.39 11.94 -1.18
N LYS A 64 -1.41 12.47 -0.45
CA LYS A 64 -0.37 13.35 -1.03
C LYS A 64 0.57 12.60 -1.97
N GLU A 65 0.80 11.31 -1.73
CA GLU A 65 1.78 10.48 -2.45
C GLU A 65 1.11 9.56 -3.48
N ALA A 66 -0.05 9.01 -3.13
CA ALA A 66 -0.82 8.14 -4.00
C ALA A 66 -2.33 8.34 -3.80
N ASN A 67 -3.10 7.96 -4.81
CA ASN A 67 -4.55 7.79 -4.68
C ASN A 67 -4.89 6.31 -4.88
N VAL A 68 -5.88 5.81 -4.17
CA VAL A 68 -6.34 4.41 -4.24
C VAL A 68 -7.76 4.41 -4.76
N PHE A 69 -8.01 3.63 -5.81
CA PHE A 69 -9.32 3.50 -6.45
C PHE A 69 -9.82 2.06 -6.34
N LEU A 70 -11.13 1.91 -6.21
CA LEU A 70 -11.79 0.62 -6.41
C LEU A 70 -11.69 0.26 -7.89
N ALA A 71 -11.61 -1.03 -8.20
CA ALA A 71 -11.69 -1.53 -9.56
C ALA A 71 -12.41 -2.88 -9.59
N GLU A 72 -13.12 -3.14 -10.68
CA GLU A 72 -13.73 -4.44 -10.96
C GLU A 72 -12.68 -5.33 -11.62
N GLY A 73 -12.30 -6.43 -10.97
CA GLY A 73 -11.47 -7.48 -11.55
C GLY A 73 -12.30 -8.55 -12.26
N GLU A 74 -11.69 -9.70 -12.55
CA GLU A 74 -12.42 -10.81 -13.19
C GLU A 74 -13.50 -11.39 -12.28
N ASP A 75 -13.10 -11.82 -11.07
CA ASP A 75 -13.98 -12.50 -10.11
C ASP A 75 -14.19 -11.73 -8.80
N ARG A 76 -13.42 -10.66 -8.59
CA ARG A 76 -13.42 -9.90 -7.33
C ARG A 76 -13.08 -8.43 -7.54
N ASN A 77 -13.45 -7.61 -6.57
CA ASN A 77 -13.01 -6.22 -6.51
C ASN A 77 -11.51 -6.13 -6.19
N LEU A 78 -10.86 -5.12 -6.77
CA LEU A 78 -9.45 -4.83 -6.67
C LEU A 78 -9.23 -3.41 -6.17
N ALA A 79 -8.09 -3.18 -5.54
CA ALA A 79 -7.59 -1.85 -5.20
C ALA A 79 -6.49 -1.45 -6.18
N VAL A 80 -6.62 -0.27 -6.79
CA VAL A 80 -5.65 0.30 -7.74
C VAL A 80 -5.02 1.52 -7.09
N LYS A 81 -3.80 1.35 -6.60
CA LYS A 81 -2.99 2.42 -6.01
C LYS A 81 -2.13 3.07 -7.08
N ILE A 82 -2.30 4.37 -7.26
CA ILE A 82 -1.64 5.17 -8.29
C ILE A 82 -0.79 6.23 -7.61
N TYR A 83 0.52 6.09 -7.74
CA TYR A 83 1.49 7.04 -7.23
C TYR A 83 1.54 8.31 -8.08
N ARG A 84 1.56 9.47 -7.43
CA ARG A 84 1.59 10.78 -8.08
C ARG A 84 3.00 11.13 -8.54
N ILE A 85 3.18 11.28 -9.86
CA ILE A 85 4.48 11.61 -10.46
C ILE A 85 4.94 13.05 -10.15
N SER A 86 4.00 13.99 -10.04
CA SER A 86 4.27 15.43 -9.87
C SER A 86 4.23 15.92 -8.42
N SER A 87 4.15 15.03 -7.42
CA SER A 87 3.96 15.46 -6.03
C SER A 87 5.17 16.23 -5.47
N SER A 88 4.88 17.26 -4.66
CA SER A 88 5.86 18.03 -3.90
C SER A 88 6.37 17.30 -2.66
N THR A 89 5.79 16.15 -2.28
CA THR A 89 6.20 15.35 -1.12
C THR A 89 7.34 14.37 -1.41
N PHE A 90 8.15 14.61 -2.44
CA PHE A 90 9.32 13.77 -2.72
C PHE A 90 10.25 13.64 -1.51
N ASN A 91 10.34 14.70 -0.70
CA ASN A 91 11.20 14.76 0.48
C ASN A 91 10.79 13.79 1.60
N SER A 92 9.51 13.42 1.74
CA SER A 92 9.09 12.41 2.74
C SER A 92 9.47 11.00 2.33
N MET A 93 9.45 10.71 1.02
CA MET A 93 9.87 9.41 0.48
C MET A 93 11.39 9.20 0.59
N GLU A 94 12.19 10.28 0.49
CA GLU A 94 13.66 10.19 0.54
C GLU A 94 14.17 9.44 1.76
N GLU A 95 13.55 9.64 2.93
CA GLU A 95 13.99 9.00 4.18
C GLU A 95 13.97 7.47 4.11
N TYR A 96 13.01 6.91 3.37
CA TYR A 96 12.83 5.48 3.18
C TYR A 96 13.52 4.92 1.93
N ILE A 97 14.05 5.79 1.06
CA ILE A 97 14.72 5.45 -0.21
C ILE A 97 16.24 5.47 -0.05
N LEU A 98 16.78 6.53 0.54
CA LEU A 98 18.22 6.82 0.51
C LEU A 98 19.06 5.72 1.18
N GLY A 99 18.50 5.04 2.18
CA GLY A 99 19.15 3.91 2.85
C GLY A 99 18.81 2.53 2.28
N ASP A 100 17.89 2.43 1.32
CA ASP A 100 17.42 1.14 0.81
C ASP A 100 18.31 0.67 -0.36
N PRO A 101 19.02 -0.47 -0.22
CA PRO A 101 19.94 -0.97 -1.24
C PRO A 101 19.29 -1.14 -2.62
N ARG A 102 17.98 -1.35 -2.67
CA ARG A 102 17.21 -1.57 -3.91
C ARG A 102 17.14 -0.32 -4.79
N PHE A 103 17.50 0.86 -4.26
CA PHE A 103 17.52 2.12 -5.00
C PHE A 103 18.90 2.60 -5.42
N ARG A 104 20.00 1.93 -5.00
CA ARG A 104 21.38 2.36 -5.31
C ARG A 104 21.65 2.57 -6.81
N ASN A 105 21.03 1.76 -7.66
CA ASN A 105 21.19 1.80 -9.11
C ASN A 105 20.00 2.42 -9.86
N VAL A 106 19.03 3.00 -9.14
CA VAL A 106 17.87 3.66 -9.75
C VAL A 106 18.30 5.03 -10.23
N ARG A 107 17.93 5.38 -11.46
CA ARG A 107 18.19 6.72 -12.01
C ARG A 107 17.52 7.77 -11.12
N HIS A 108 18.22 8.87 -10.88
CA HIS A 108 17.74 9.95 -9.99
C HIS A 108 16.59 10.79 -10.57
N SER A 109 15.91 10.32 -11.62
CA SER A 109 14.70 11.00 -12.09
C SER A 109 13.54 10.68 -11.13
N LYS A 110 12.72 11.68 -10.81
CA LYS A 110 11.54 11.49 -9.93
C LYS A 110 10.65 10.34 -10.41
N ARG A 111 10.47 10.23 -11.73
CA ARG A 111 9.66 9.18 -12.37
C ARG A 111 10.23 7.78 -12.12
N ASP A 112 11.53 7.60 -12.35
CA ASP A 112 12.16 6.29 -12.19
C ASP A 112 12.18 5.86 -10.71
N ILE A 113 12.34 6.82 -9.80
CA ILE A 113 12.21 6.59 -8.36
C ILE A 113 10.81 6.13 -7.99
N ILE A 114 9.76 6.79 -8.50
CA ILE A 114 8.36 6.39 -8.23
C ILE A 114 8.06 5.00 -8.81
N PHE A 115 8.60 4.66 -9.98
CA PHE A 115 8.42 3.34 -10.56
C PHE A 115 9.13 2.26 -9.73
N ALA A 116 10.34 2.54 -9.26
CA ALA A 116 11.07 1.66 -8.35
C ALA A 116 10.34 1.52 -7.01
N TRP A 117 9.73 2.59 -6.52
CA TRP A 117 8.93 2.61 -5.29
C TRP A 117 7.65 1.76 -5.41
N THR A 118 6.92 1.90 -6.52
CA THR A 118 5.74 1.08 -6.83
C THR A 118 6.11 -0.41 -6.88
N LYS A 119 7.23 -0.74 -7.53
CA LYS A 119 7.76 -2.11 -7.58
C LYS A 119 8.28 -2.60 -6.22
N LYS A 120 8.77 -1.69 -5.36
CA LYS A 120 9.16 -1.99 -3.99
C LYS A 120 7.94 -2.39 -3.16
N GLU A 121 6.84 -1.64 -3.22
CA GLU A 121 5.62 -1.97 -2.48
C GLU A 121 5.07 -3.34 -2.88
N HIS A 122 4.99 -3.62 -4.18
CA HIS A 122 4.58 -4.95 -4.69
C HIS A 122 5.38 -6.08 -4.04
N ARG A 123 6.72 -5.98 -4.07
CA ARG A 123 7.61 -6.99 -3.50
C ARG A 123 7.56 -7.06 -1.97
N ASN A 124 7.28 -5.93 -1.31
CA ASN A 124 7.12 -5.92 0.13
C ASN A 124 5.83 -6.64 0.53
N LEU A 125 4.74 -6.49 -0.23
CA LEU A 125 3.50 -7.25 -0.04
C LEU A 125 3.74 -8.75 -0.24
N GLU A 126 4.42 -9.16 -1.31
CA GLU A 126 4.79 -10.57 -1.56
C GLU A 126 5.58 -11.15 -0.37
N ARG A 127 6.64 -10.47 0.08
CA ARG A 127 7.45 -10.91 1.23
C ARG A 127 6.68 -10.98 2.54
N ALA A 128 5.71 -10.08 2.75
CA ALA A 128 4.87 -10.08 3.94
C ALA A 128 3.93 -11.28 3.95
N ILE A 129 3.33 -11.62 2.81
CA ILE A 129 2.48 -12.81 2.65
C ILE A 129 3.29 -14.09 2.92
N GLU A 130 4.48 -14.20 2.33
CA GLU A 130 5.39 -15.34 2.55
C GLU A 130 5.79 -15.50 4.03
N ALA A 131 5.88 -14.39 4.75
CA ALA A 131 6.16 -14.38 6.19
C ALA A 131 4.95 -14.71 7.07
N GLY A 132 3.75 -14.85 6.48
CA GLY A 132 2.50 -15.13 7.22
C GLY A 132 1.82 -13.88 7.76
N VAL A 133 2.12 -12.69 7.23
CA VAL A 133 1.48 -11.43 7.62
C VAL A 133 0.29 -11.17 6.70
N LYS A 134 -0.87 -10.85 7.28
CA LYS A 134 -2.07 -10.50 6.50
C LYS A 134 -1.90 -9.11 5.89
N VAL A 135 -1.79 -9.07 4.57
CA VAL A 135 -1.72 -7.87 3.73
C VAL A 135 -2.55 -8.10 2.45
N PRO A 136 -2.90 -7.06 1.68
CA PRO A 136 -3.52 -7.23 0.37
C PRO A 136 -2.63 -8.06 -0.57
N VAL A 137 -3.22 -9.07 -1.24
CA VAL A 137 -2.49 -9.84 -2.26
C VAL A 137 -2.14 -8.94 -3.45
N PRO A 138 -0.85 -8.71 -3.77
CA PRO A 138 -0.46 -7.92 -4.94
C PRO A 138 -0.70 -8.72 -6.22
N ILE A 139 -1.16 -8.06 -7.28
CA ILE A 139 -1.47 -8.68 -8.57
C ILE A 139 -0.48 -8.26 -9.64
N ILE A 140 -0.26 -6.95 -9.79
CA ILE A 140 0.73 -6.42 -10.72
C ILE A 140 1.17 -5.03 -10.30
N SER A 141 2.45 -4.72 -10.51
CA SER A 141 2.95 -3.35 -10.53
C SER A 141 3.45 -2.99 -11.93
N GLU A 142 2.94 -1.92 -12.51
CA GLU A 142 3.39 -1.39 -13.79
C GLU A 142 3.56 0.13 -13.65
N ARG A 143 4.78 0.62 -13.91
CA ARG A 143 5.14 2.04 -13.73
C ARG A 143 4.75 2.57 -12.34
N ASN A 144 3.84 3.55 -12.26
CA ASN A 144 3.35 4.16 -11.03
C ASN A 144 2.04 3.55 -10.51
N VAL A 145 1.58 2.44 -11.10
CA VAL A 145 0.32 1.77 -10.75
C VAL A 145 0.62 0.43 -10.09
N LEU A 146 0.04 0.22 -8.91
CA LEU A 146 -0.01 -1.05 -8.20
C LEU A 146 -1.47 -1.52 -8.14
N VAL A 147 -1.73 -2.74 -8.60
CA VAL A 147 -3.02 -3.42 -8.47
C VAL A 147 -2.88 -4.53 -7.44
N MET A 148 -3.79 -4.57 -6.49
CA MET A 148 -3.81 -5.53 -5.39
C MET A 148 -5.25 -5.89 -5.01
N GLU A 149 -5.40 -6.88 -4.15
CA GLU A 149 -6.67 -7.26 -3.54
C GLU A 149 -7.34 -6.06 -2.84
N PHE A 150 -8.66 -5.95 -3.02
CA PHE A 150 -9.46 -5.00 -2.25
C PHE A 150 -9.84 -5.61 -0.90
N MET A 151 -9.43 -4.96 0.19
CA MET A 151 -9.80 -5.36 1.54
C MET A 151 -11.12 -4.67 1.93
N GLY A 152 -12.24 -5.25 1.51
CA GLY A 152 -13.56 -4.66 1.71
C GLY A 152 -14.70 -5.52 1.17
N GLU A 153 -15.93 -5.01 1.33
CA GLU A 153 -17.15 -5.66 0.87
C GLU A 153 -18.01 -4.73 0.03
N GLY A 154 -18.49 -5.27 -1.10
CA GLY A 154 -19.07 -4.44 -2.14
C GLY A 154 -18.11 -3.33 -2.51
N GLU A 155 -18.54 -2.08 -2.38
CA GLU A 155 -17.74 -0.89 -2.69
C GLU A 155 -17.11 -0.23 -1.45
N ARG A 156 -17.22 -0.83 -0.26
CA ARG A 156 -16.76 -0.25 1.01
C ARG A 156 -15.51 -0.96 1.50
N SER A 157 -14.44 -0.20 1.76
CA SER A 157 -13.24 -0.75 2.39
C SER A 157 -13.54 -1.14 3.84
N TYR A 158 -12.81 -2.13 4.34
CA TYR A 158 -12.78 -2.41 5.77
C TYR A 158 -12.35 -1.18 6.58
N PRO A 159 -12.86 -1.01 7.81
CA PRO A 159 -12.50 0.12 8.65
C PRO A 159 -11.02 0.03 9.05
N GLN A 160 -10.39 1.20 9.19
CA GLN A 160 -9.08 1.28 9.84
C GLN A 160 -9.20 0.86 11.30
N LEU A 161 -8.13 0.37 11.92
CA LEU A 161 -8.08 0.01 13.35
C LEU A 161 -8.52 1.20 14.22
N LYS A 162 -8.21 2.42 13.81
CA LYS A 162 -8.71 3.64 14.44
C LYS A 162 -10.23 3.70 14.57
N GLU A 163 -10.94 3.20 13.57
CA GLU A 163 -12.39 3.33 13.37
C GLU A 163 -13.14 2.00 13.57
N ALA A 164 -12.42 0.88 13.74
CA ALA A 164 -12.98 -0.47 13.78
C ALA A 164 -13.75 -0.83 15.08
N GLY A 165 -13.94 0.11 16.00
CA GLY A 165 -14.70 -0.12 17.23
C GLY A 165 -14.04 -1.08 18.22
N VAL A 166 -12.70 -1.13 18.26
CA VAL A 166 -11.94 -1.90 19.26
C VAL A 166 -12.40 -1.56 20.68
N ASN A 167 -12.61 -2.57 21.51
CA ASN A 167 -13.05 -2.47 22.91
C ASN A 167 -12.05 -3.17 23.84
N LYS A 168 -12.28 -3.12 25.16
CA LYS A 168 -11.32 -3.69 26.13
C LYS A 168 -11.24 -5.21 26.04
N GLU A 169 -12.33 -5.84 25.63
CA GLU A 169 -12.47 -7.29 25.55
C GLU A 169 -11.64 -7.87 24.40
N ASN A 170 -11.59 -7.18 23.24
CA ASN A 170 -10.84 -7.63 22.06
C ASN A 170 -9.48 -6.93 21.86
N ALA A 171 -9.22 -5.80 22.53
CA ALA A 171 -7.99 -5.03 22.37
C ALA A 171 -6.72 -5.87 22.56
N ARG A 172 -6.73 -6.80 23.54
CA ARG A 172 -5.58 -7.70 23.79
C ARG A 172 -5.29 -8.58 22.58
N ALA A 173 -6.31 -9.20 22.00
CA ALA A 173 -6.15 -10.08 20.85
C ALA A 173 -5.61 -9.32 19.62
N PHE A 174 -6.12 -8.11 19.36
CA PHE A 174 -5.58 -7.25 18.31
C PHE A 174 -4.12 -6.88 18.56
N PHE A 175 -3.78 -6.43 19.77
CA PHE A 175 -2.41 -6.05 20.14
C PHE A 175 -1.43 -7.21 19.96
N ASP A 176 -1.79 -8.41 20.42
CA ASP A 176 -0.96 -9.59 20.34
C ASP A 176 -0.76 -10.01 18.88
N THR A 177 -1.82 -9.97 18.06
CA THR A 177 -1.75 -10.29 16.62
C THR A 177 -0.90 -9.28 15.85
N ILE A 178 -1.07 -7.97 16.11
CA ILE A 178 -0.29 -6.91 15.48
C ILE A 178 1.18 -7.02 15.87
N SER A 179 1.46 -7.29 17.15
CA SER A 179 2.82 -7.51 17.66
C SER A 179 3.46 -8.73 16.99
N LYS A 180 2.67 -9.81 16.77
CA LYS A 180 3.13 -10.98 16.02
C LYS A 180 3.44 -10.64 14.56
N TYR A 181 2.64 -9.81 13.90
CA TYR A 181 2.91 -9.38 12.53
C TYR A 181 4.15 -8.51 12.42
N ILE A 182 4.41 -7.61 13.37
CA ILE A 182 5.67 -6.85 13.45
C ILE A 182 6.85 -7.81 13.58
N GLU A 183 6.75 -8.81 14.46
CA GLU A 183 7.78 -9.84 14.62
C GLU A 183 8.00 -10.62 13.32
N LEU A 184 6.95 -11.08 12.63
CA LEU A 184 7.06 -11.85 11.39
C LEU A 184 7.65 -11.02 10.25
N LEU A 185 7.27 -9.74 10.11
CA LEU A 185 7.90 -8.83 9.15
C LEU A 185 9.41 -8.73 9.40
N TYR A 186 9.80 -8.53 10.65
CA TYR A 186 11.21 -8.37 11.01
C TYR A 186 12.00 -9.68 10.83
N THR A 187 11.48 -10.78 11.37
CA THR A 187 12.20 -12.04 11.50
C THR A 187 12.19 -12.86 10.22
N LYS A 188 11.05 -12.94 9.53
CA LYS A 188 10.86 -13.78 8.33
C LYS A 188 10.92 -12.95 7.05
N ALA A 189 10.23 -11.81 7.01
CA ALA A 189 10.23 -10.99 5.79
C ALA A 189 11.51 -10.17 5.63
N ASN A 190 12.34 -9.97 6.66
CA ASN A 190 13.47 -9.03 6.67
C ASN A 190 13.04 -7.59 6.32
N LEU A 191 11.90 -7.17 6.85
CA LEU A 191 11.29 -5.86 6.63
C LEU A 191 10.90 -5.21 7.97
N VAL A 192 10.92 -3.88 7.99
CA VAL A 192 10.27 -3.05 9.01
C VAL A 192 9.20 -2.24 8.28
N HIS A 193 7.98 -2.15 8.82
CA HIS A 193 6.89 -1.45 8.13
C HIS A 193 7.24 0.01 7.88
N GLY A 194 7.88 0.66 8.84
CA GLY A 194 8.47 1.98 8.66
C GLY A 194 7.55 3.13 9.03
N ASP A 195 6.26 2.91 9.18
CA ASP A 195 5.27 3.97 9.47
C ASP A 195 4.00 3.40 10.13
N LEU A 196 4.10 2.26 10.82
CA LEU A 196 2.95 1.53 11.32
C LEU A 196 2.20 2.32 12.40
N SER A 197 0.89 2.38 12.28
CA SER A 197 -0.05 3.06 13.19
C SER A 197 -1.47 2.50 13.03
N GLU A 198 -2.42 3.00 13.80
CA GLU A 198 -3.83 2.62 13.69
C GLU A 198 -4.51 3.03 12.38
N TYR A 199 -3.84 3.85 11.56
CA TYR A 199 -4.35 4.36 10.28
C TYR A 199 -4.01 3.45 9.09
N ASN A 200 -2.94 2.66 9.17
CA ASN A 200 -2.51 1.73 8.13
C ASN A 200 -2.66 0.27 8.53
N ILE A 201 -3.56 0.01 9.48
CA ILE A 201 -4.08 -1.30 9.81
C ILE A 201 -5.57 -1.27 9.51
N LEU A 202 -6.05 -2.13 8.61
CA LEU A 202 -7.48 -2.39 8.44
C LEU A 202 -7.91 -3.53 9.37
N VAL A 203 -9.21 -3.60 9.67
CA VAL A 203 -9.79 -4.70 10.44
C VAL A 203 -10.88 -5.36 9.63
N ASP A 204 -10.72 -6.65 9.35
CA ASP A 204 -11.79 -7.45 8.77
C ASP A 204 -12.93 -7.59 9.80
N PRO A 205 -14.14 -7.05 9.52
CA PRO A 205 -15.23 -7.05 10.47
C PRO A 205 -15.74 -8.46 10.80
N HIS A 206 -15.52 -9.45 9.92
CA HIS A 206 -16.02 -10.82 10.08
C HIS A 206 -15.08 -11.69 10.88
N THR A 207 -13.78 -11.60 10.58
CA THR A 207 -12.75 -12.42 11.25
C THR A 207 -12.16 -11.72 12.46
N GLN A 208 -12.35 -10.40 12.60
CA GLN A 208 -11.67 -9.55 13.58
C GLN A 208 -10.13 -9.62 13.45
N GLU A 209 -9.62 -9.92 12.25
CA GLU A 209 -8.19 -9.94 12.00
C GLU A 209 -7.67 -8.57 11.54
N PRO A 210 -6.53 -8.10 12.08
CA PRO A 210 -5.84 -6.93 11.56
C PRO A 210 -5.21 -7.25 10.20
N ILE A 211 -5.13 -6.25 9.32
CA ILE A 211 -4.52 -6.35 7.99
C ILE A 211 -3.61 -5.15 7.81
N PHE A 212 -2.32 -5.37 7.55
CA PHE A 212 -1.40 -4.27 7.26
C PHE A 212 -1.58 -3.79 5.82
N ILE A 213 -1.63 -2.47 5.64
CA ILE A 213 -1.68 -1.82 4.32
C ILE A 213 -0.56 -0.78 4.22
N ASP A 214 -0.31 -0.25 3.02
CA ASP A 214 0.71 0.76 2.78
C ASP A 214 2.16 0.29 3.06
N MET A 215 2.48 -0.92 2.57
CA MET A 215 3.83 -1.51 2.62
C MET A 215 4.87 -0.79 1.74
N GLY A 216 4.49 0.34 1.13
CA GLY A 216 5.37 1.17 0.31
C GLY A 216 6.50 1.78 1.13
N GLN A 217 6.22 2.22 2.36
CA GLN A 217 7.22 2.83 3.26
C GLN A 217 8.14 1.81 3.93
N SER A 218 7.85 0.51 3.80
CA SER A 218 8.62 -0.54 4.47
C SER A 218 10.05 -0.65 3.98
N VAL A 219 11.00 -0.68 4.92
CA VAL A 219 12.44 -0.72 4.62
C VAL A 219 13.03 -2.09 4.92
N THR A 220 14.13 -2.43 4.27
CA THR A 220 14.92 -3.62 4.59
C THR A 220 15.72 -3.42 5.88
N LEU A 221 16.15 -4.52 6.51
CA LEU A 221 16.98 -4.44 7.73
C LEU A 221 18.34 -3.76 7.49
N GLU A 222 18.86 -3.81 6.26
CA GLU A 222 20.07 -3.09 5.83
C GLU A 222 19.92 -1.56 5.83
N HIS A 223 18.69 -1.05 5.93
CA HIS A 223 18.47 0.40 5.99
C HIS A 223 19.09 0.96 7.28
N PRO A 224 19.89 2.04 7.25
CA PRO A 224 20.57 2.57 8.44
C PRO A 224 19.62 2.94 9.58
N LYS A 225 18.40 3.36 9.23
CA LYS A 225 17.32 3.70 10.18
C LYS A 225 16.35 2.56 10.50
N SER A 226 16.60 1.32 10.05
CA SER A 226 15.65 0.21 10.23
C SER A 226 15.28 -0.03 11.70
N GLN A 227 16.25 0.07 12.60
CA GLN A 227 16.04 -0.09 14.05
C GLN A 227 15.21 1.06 14.66
N GLU A 228 15.48 2.29 14.23
CA GLU A 228 14.72 3.48 14.67
C GLU A 228 13.26 3.37 14.23
N PHE A 229 13.02 2.98 12.98
CA PHE A 229 11.68 2.76 12.47
C PHE A 229 10.95 1.64 13.20
N LEU A 230 11.62 0.54 13.52
CA LEU A 230 11.00 -0.57 14.26
C LEU A 230 10.55 -0.11 15.65
N ARG A 231 11.39 0.65 16.37
CA ARG A 231 11.02 1.23 17.66
C ARG A 231 9.81 2.15 17.53
N ARG A 232 9.81 3.04 16.53
CA ARG A 232 8.69 3.95 16.26
C ARG A 232 7.39 3.20 15.99
N ASP A 233 7.43 2.16 15.16
CA ASP A 233 6.27 1.30 14.85
C ASP A 233 5.72 0.67 16.14
N ILE A 234 6.59 0.09 16.97
CA ILE A 234 6.22 -0.53 18.26
C ILE A 234 5.60 0.51 19.22
N GLU A 235 6.22 1.68 19.35
CA GLU A 235 5.75 2.76 20.22
C GLU A 235 4.37 3.27 19.79
N ASN A 236 4.14 3.43 18.48
CA ASN A 236 2.85 3.87 17.94
C ASN A 236 1.74 2.86 18.29
N ILE A 237 2.00 1.57 18.10
CA ILE A 237 1.02 0.52 18.42
C ILE A 237 0.75 0.46 19.93
N ILE A 238 1.77 0.45 20.77
CA ILE A 238 1.59 0.46 22.23
C ILE A 238 0.82 1.71 22.66
N ARG A 239 1.14 2.88 22.11
CA ARG A 239 0.43 4.14 22.39
C ARG A 239 -1.04 4.05 22.03
N TYR A 240 -1.38 3.50 20.86
CA TYR A 240 -2.77 3.30 20.47
C TYR A 240 -3.50 2.37 21.44
N PHE A 241 -2.88 1.27 21.86
CA PHE A 241 -3.51 0.28 22.74
C PHE A 241 -3.55 0.67 24.22
N LYS A 242 -2.75 1.65 24.64
CA LYS A 242 -2.75 2.19 26.01
C LYS A 242 -4.13 2.68 26.47
N LYS A 243 -4.92 3.28 25.56
CA LYS A 243 -6.28 3.74 25.86
C LYS A 243 -7.27 2.61 26.18
N TYR A 244 -6.90 1.36 25.86
CA TYR A 244 -7.66 0.16 26.20
C TYR A 244 -7.12 -0.58 27.43
N GLY A 245 -6.14 0.01 28.15
CA GLY A 245 -5.54 -0.59 29.35
C GLY A 245 -4.38 -1.54 29.06
N ILE A 246 -3.82 -1.52 27.86
CA ILE A 246 -2.63 -2.29 27.50
C ILE A 246 -1.39 -1.46 27.81
N ASP A 247 -0.72 -1.78 28.92
CA ASP A 247 0.53 -1.13 29.34
C ASP A 247 1.71 -2.09 29.09
N ALA A 248 2.17 -2.11 27.84
CA ALA A 248 3.34 -2.89 27.42
C ALA A 248 4.58 -1.99 27.36
N ASP A 249 5.75 -2.56 27.62
CA ASP A 249 7.03 -1.86 27.52
C ASP A 249 7.58 -1.94 26.07
N PRO A 250 7.73 -0.79 25.37
CA PRO A 250 8.26 -0.75 24.01
C PRO A 250 9.66 -1.37 23.86
N GLU A 251 10.58 -1.12 24.80
CA GLU A 251 11.95 -1.64 24.70
C GLU A 251 11.97 -3.14 24.95
N LYS A 252 11.11 -3.65 25.82
CA LYS A 252 10.95 -5.09 26.03
C LYS A 252 10.43 -5.81 24.79
N LEU A 253 9.43 -5.24 24.10
CA LEU A 253 8.92 -5.83 22.86
C LEU A 253 9.97 -5.75 21.74
N TYR A 254 10.66 -4.62 21.61
CA TYR A 254 11.75 -4.45 20.65
C TYR A 254 12.89 -5.46 20.87
N SER A 255 13.37 -5.62 22.11
CA SER A 255 14.44 -6.56 22.43
C SER A 255 14.01 -8.01 22.16
N THR A 256 12.77 -8.37 22.52
CA THR A 256 12.22 -9.70 22.25
C THR A 256 12.23 -10.02 20.75
N ILE A 257 11.73 -9.12 19.91
CA ILE A 257 11.71 -9.30 18.45
C ILE A 257 13.13 -9.46 17.89
N ARG A 258 14.09 -8.67 18.38
CA ARG A 258 15.49 -8.76 17.98
C ARG A 258 16.15 -10.07 18.39
N GLU A 259 15.94 -10.52 19.63
CA GLU A 259 16.46 -11.79 20.10
C GLU A 259 15.91 -12.97 19.28
N ILE A 260 14.63 -12.94 18.90
CA ILE A 260 14.03 -13.96 18.03
C ILE A 260 14.73 -13.97 16.67
N LYS A 261 15.05 -12.80 16.11
CA LYS A 261 15.81 -12.71 14.85
C LYS A 261 17.19 -13.33 14.97
N GLU A 262 17.92 -13.00 16.04
CA GLU A 262 19.28 -13.45 16.28
C GLU A 262 19.34 -14.97 16.57
N LYS A 263 18.32 -15.54 17.24
CA LYS A 263 18.22 -16.98 17.51
C LYS A 263 17.73 -17.81 16.31
N GLY A 264 17.08 -17.17 15.33
CA GLY A 264 16.53 -17.80 14.14
C GLY A 264 17.45 -17.76 12.91
N GLN A 265 18.64 -17.16 13.03
CA GLN A 265 19.73 -17.20 12.05
C GLN A 265 20.68 -18.35 12.38
#